data_AF-A0A7J8JEK8-F1
#
_entry.id   AF-A0A7J8JEK8-F1
#
_cell.length_a   1.000
_cell.length_b   1.000
_cell.length_c   1.000
_cell.angle_alpha   90.00
_cell.angle_beta   90.00
_cell.angle_gamma   90.00
#
_symmetry.space_group_name_H-M   'P 1'
#
loop_
_entity.id
_entity.type
_entity.pdbx_description
1 polymer ?
#
loop_
_entity_poly.entity_id
_entity_poly.type
_entity_poly.pdbx_seq_one_letter_code
_entity_poly.pdbx_strand_id
1 'polypeptide(L)'
;MSSAMYNKMWHQTQEALNSLLDKESQNITQPHRSQVFIFQTLATFYIKYVQIFRNLENAYDQIVHPQKRILIRKVLDGVMGRILELKNEMVNLELTEFHYFDDVLQDLKLAPEQLDIPIPKYFLKEKLEIIKGREKILAQILADSGLDMSQMKYPLKSIPLEEAIKLIQIAERARQGRLRAIFMKQIFLREYRAKQARLLGEKGADVGAAALHIQKVWRGFCQSKKTERERQEEMIFLGMVSVLAHGMCICFSSRRLTP
;
A
#
# COMPACT_ATOMS: atom_id res chain seq x y z
N MET A 1 24.75 -3.41 22.10
CA MET A 1 25.06 -4.62 21.31
C MET A 1 26.49 -4.50 20.78
N SER A 2 27.22 -5.61 20.66
CA SER A 2 28.67 -5.59 20.37
C SER A 2 28.97 -5.37 18.89
N SER A 3 30.11 -4.72 18.58
CA SER A 3 30.62 -4.51 17.21
C SER A 3 30.72 -5.82 16.41
N ALA A 4 31.01 -6.95 17.07
CA ALA A 4 31.10 -8.26 16.44
C ALA A 4 29.77 -8.73 15.82
N MET A 5 28.65 -8.45 16.49
CA MET A 5 27.32 -8.81 15.99
C MET A 5 27.01 -8.12 14.65
N TYR A 6 27.28 -6.83 14.55
CA TYR A 6 26.97 -6.05 13.34
C TYR A 6 27.92 -6.38 12.18
N ASN A 7 29.18 -6.71 12.46
CA ASN A 7 30.07 -7.26 11.45
C ASN A 7 29.56 -8.61 10.93
N LYS A 8 29.12 -9.51 11.82
CA LYS A 8 28.51 -10.78 11.41
C LYS A 8 27.26 -10.56 10.55
N MET A 9 26.38 -9.66 10.96
CA MET A 9 25.18 -9.30 10.21
C MET A 9 25.53 -8.74 8.81
N TRP A 10 26.52 -7.86 8.73
CA TRP A 10 27.05 -7.36 7.45
C TRP A 10 27.55 -8.50 6.56
N HIS A 11 28.39 -9.39 7.08
CA HIS A 11 28.91 -10.53 6.32
C HIS A 11 27.80 -11.45 5.82
N GLN A 12 26.85 -11.81 6.69
CA GLN A 12 25.69 -12.63 6.32
C GLN A 12 24.82 -11.96 5.26
N THR A 13 24.64 -10.64 5.36
CA THR A 13 23.85 -9.87 4.40
C THR A 13 24.56 -9.80 3.05
N GLN A 14 25.88 -9.65 3.04
CA GLN A 14 26.68 -9.66 1.82
C GLN A 14 26.66 -11.04 1.14
N GLU A 15 26.79 -12.12 1.90
CA GLU A 15 26.66 -13.49 1.38
C GLU A 15 25.26 -13.75 0.82
N ALA A 16 24.22 -13.30 1.51
CA ALA A 16 22.84 -13.40 1.04
C ALA A 16 22.61 -12.63 -0.27
N LEU A 17 23.18 -11.42 -0.38
CA LEU A 17 23.14 -10.61 -1.59
C LEU A 17 23.85 -11.28 -2.76
N ASN A 18 25.07 -11.78 -2.56
CA ASN A 18 25.83 -12.48 -3.59
C ASN A 18 25.07 -13.74 -4.07
N SER A 19 24.54 -14.54 -3.13
CA SER A 19 23.72 -15.72 -3.48
C SER A 19 22.46 -15.34 -4.25
N LEU A 20 21.86 -14.18 -3.97
CA LEU A 20 20.69 -13.69 -4.69
C LEU A 20 21.04 -13.28 -6.12
N LEU A 21 22.14 -12.55 -6.30
CA LEU A 21 22.66 -12.15 -7.62
C LEU A 21 23.02 -13.36 -8.49
N ASP A 22 23.64 -14.38 -7.91
CA ASP A 22 23.95 -15.62 -8.63
C ASP A 22 22.66 -16.29 -9.15
N LYS A 23 21.63 -16.37 -8.30
CA LYS A 23 20.32 -16.93 -8.68
C LYS A 23 19.62 -16.09 -9.74
N GLU A 24 19.73 -14.77 -9.67
CA GLU A 24 19.14 -13.87 -10.64
C GLU A 24 19.80 -14.04 -12.02
N SER A 25 21.14 -14.11 -12.07
CA SER A 25 21.89 -14.34 -13.30
C SER A 25 21.54 -15.68 -13.97
N GLN A 26 21.33 -16.74 -13.18
CA GLN A 26 20.93 -18.05 -13.68
C GLN A 26 19.50 -18.05 -14.25
N ASN A 27 18.60 -17.21 -13.71
CA ASN A 27 17.22 -17.13 -14.18
C ASN A 27 17.09 -16.41 -15.52
N ILE A 28 17.96 -15.43 -15.83
CA ILE A 28 17.97 -14.71 -17.11
C ILE A 28 18.24 -15.66 -18.30
N THR A 29 18.98 -16.75 -18.07
CA THR A 29 19.39 -17.69 -19.11
C THR A 29 18.29 -18.68 -19.54
N GLN A 30 17.14 -18.75 -18.83
CA GLN A 30 16.08 -19.74 -19.13
C GLN A 30 14.90 -19.13 -19.91
N PRO A 31 14.66 -19.54 -21.17
CA PRO A 31 13.80 -18.78 -22.10
C PRO A 31 12.30 -19.12 -22.07
N HIS A 32 11.82 -20.08 -21.27
CA HIS A 32 10.42 -20.53 -21.33
C HIS A 32 9.81 -20.76 -19.95
N ARG A 33 9.19 -19.73 -19.37
CA ARG A 33 8.36 -19.86 -18.17
C ARG A 33 7.03 -19.12 -18.33
N SER A 34 5.96 -19.67 -17.75
CA SER A 34 4.64 -19.05 -17.77
C SER A 34 4.66 -17.69 -17.06
N GLN A 35 3.78 -16.77 -17.45
CA GLN A 35 3.70 -15.43 -16.85
C GLN A 35 3.56 -15.48 -15.32
N VAL A 36 2.76 -16.42 -14.81
CA VAL A 36 2.58 -16.67 -13.36
C VAL A 36 3.91 -17.04 -12.69
N PHE A 37 4.69 -17.91 -13.32
CA PHE A 37 5.98 -18.32 -12.78
C PHE A 37 6.97 -17.14 -12.77
N ILE A 38 6.99 -16.35 -13.85
CA ILE A 38 7.85 -15.15 -13.93
C ILE A 38 7.48 -14.19 -12.80
N PHE A 39 6.20 -13.93 -12.62
CA PHE A 39 5.72 -13.09 -11.53
C PHE A 39 6.14 -13.62 -10.15
N GLN A 40 5.91 -14.90 -9.86
CA GLN A 40 6.29 -15.49 -8.57
C GLN A 40 7.80 -15.42 -8.33
N THR A 41 8.60 -15.55 -9.38
CA THR A 41 10.06 -15.40 -9.33
C THR A 41 10.46 -13.97 -9.00
N LEU A 42 9.89 -12.99 -9.69
CA LEU A 42 10.15 -11.56 -9.45
C LEU A 42 9.69 -11.12 -8.06
N ALA A 43 8.51 -11.56 -7.63
CA ALA A 43 8.00 -11.33 -6.28
C ALA A 43 8.96 -11.90 -5.23
N THR A 44 9.47 -13.12 -5.46
CA THR A 44 10.47 -13.73 -4.57
C THR A 44 11.76 -12.92 -4.50
N PHE A 45 12.27 -12.43 -5.64
CA PHE A 45 13.44 -11.57 -5.66
C PHE A 45 13.20 -10.25 -4.95
N TYR A 46 12.08 -9.57 -5.27
CA TYR A 46 11.68 -8.32 -4.65
C TYR A 46 11.67 -8.42 -3.12
N ILE A 47 11.01 -9.44 -2.56
CA ILE A 47 10.93 -9.64 -1.11
C ILE A 47 12.32 -9.89 -0.50
N LYS A 48 13.15 -10.71 -1.13
CA LYS A 48 14.52 -10.99 -0.65
C LYS A 48 15.40 -9.75 -0.68
N TYR A 49 15.29 -8.92 -1.72
CA TYR A 49 16.00 -7.64 -1.78
C TYR A 49 15.52 -6.66 -0.71
N VAL A 50 14.21 -6.61 -0.41
CA VAL A 50 13.68 -5.81 0.71
C VAL A 50 14.26 -6.27 2.06
N GLN A 51 14.40 -7.58 2.28
CA GLN A 51 15.05 -8.11 3.50
C GLN A 51 16.52 -7.71 3.58
N ILE A 52 17.26 -7.85 2.48
CA ILE A 52 18.67 -7.42 2.39
C ILE A 52 18.78 -5.92 2.70
N PHE A 53 17.91 -5.10 2.11
CA PHE A 53 17.88 -3.66 2.33
C PHE A 53 17.72 -3.30 3.81
N ARG A 54 16.78 -3.96 4.51
CA ARG A 54 16.57 -3.74 5.96
C ARG A 54 17.82 -4.11 6.78
N ASN A 55 18.47 -5.22 6.45
CA ASN A 55 19.69 -5.64 7.14
C ASN A 55 20.86 -4.69 6.86
N LEU A 56 20.98 -4.20 5.62
CA LEU A 56 21.98 -3.20 5.23
C LEU A 56 21.76 -1.86 5.92
N GLU A 57 20.51 -1.40 6.06
CA GLU A 57 20.18 -0.16 6.79
C GLU A 57 20.58 -0.27 8.25
N ASN A 58 20.21 -1.39 8.90
CA ASN A 58 20.61 -1.67 10.28
C ASN A 58 22.15 -1.74 10.41
N ALA A 59 22.84 -2.35 9.46
CA ALA A 59 24.30 -2.43 9.46
C ALA A 59 24.94 -1.04 9.28
N TYR A 60 24.40 -0.22 8.38
CA TYR A 60 24.88 1.14 8.12
C TYR A 60 24.75 2.05 9.36
N ASP A 61 23.65 1.92 10.11
CA ASP A 61 23.44 2.74 11.31
C ASP A 61 24.33 2.33 12.48
N GLN A 62 24.61 1.02 12.61
CA GLN A 62 25.32 0.47 13.77
C GLN A 62 26.85 0.35 13.56
N ILE A 63 27.33 0.36 12.31
CA ILE A 63 28.77 0.31 12.00
C ILE A 63 29.38 1.71 12.05
N VAL A 64 30.27 1.92 13.01
CA VAL A 64 30.95 3.21 13.23
C VAL A 64 32.14 3.42 12.28
N HIS A 65 32.71 2.35 11.71
CA HIS A 65 33.91 2.46 10.88
C HIS A 65 33.63 3.20 9.55
N PRO A 66 34.28 4.35 9.28
CA PRO A 66 33.96 5.20 8.13
C PRO A 66 34.15 4.51 6.76
N GLN A 67 35.24 3.76 6.57
CA GLN A 67 35.52 3.08 5.30
C GLN A 67 34.46 2.05 4.94
N LYS A 68 34.12 1.17 5.90
CA LYS A 68 33.04 0.19 5.73
C LYS A 68 31.70 0.88 5.49
N ARG A 69 31.42 1.97 6.20
CA ARG A 69 30.15 2.70 6.08
C ARG A 69 29.94 3.32 4.69
N ILE A 70 30.99 3.85 4.06
CA ILE A 70 30.94 4.35 2.67
C ILE A 70 30.59 3.21 1.71
N LEU A 71 31.18 2.02 1.91
CA LEU A 71 30.92 0.86 1.09
C LEU A 71 29.48 0.36 1.26
N ILE A 72 29.03 0.20 2.51
CA ILE A 72 27.66 -0.23 2.83
C ILE A 72 26.64 0.74 2.21
N ARG A 73 26.90 2.05 2.26
CA ARG A 73 26.04 3.05 1.62
C ARG A 73 25.89 2.78 0.12
N LYS A 74 27.00 2.60 -0.60
CA LYS A 74 26.96 2.34 -2.06
C LYS A 74 26.17 1.07 -2.38
N VAL A 75 26.36 0.02 -1.58
CA VAL A 75 25.60 -1.24 -1.73
C VAL A 75 24.11 -1.02 -1.44
N LEU A 76 23.79 -0.24 -0.40
CA LEU A 76 22.41 0.09 -0.03
C LEU A 76 21.69 0.90 -1.11
N ASP A 77 22.36 1.88 -1.72
CA ASP A 77 21.85 2.63 -2.88
C ASP A 77 21.61 1.71 -4.08
N GLY A 78 22.53 0.77 -4.36
CA GLY A 78 22.37 -0.21 -5.44
C GLY A 78 21.21 -1.18 -5.22
N VAL A 79 21.07 -1.72 -4.00
CA VAL A 79 19.93 -2.59 -3.63
C VAL A 79 18.60 -1.82 -3.74
N MET A 80 18.57 -0.55 -3.33
CA MET A 80 17.39 0.29 -3.49
C MET A 80 17.00 0.48 -4.95
N GLY A 81 17.97 0.72 -5.83
CA GLY A 81 17.76 0.76 -7.28
C GLY A 81 17.16 -0.55 -7.79
N ARG A 82 17.73 -1.69 -7.41
CA ARG A 82 17.23 -3.02 -7.85
C ARG A 82 15.81 -3.31 -7.37
N ILE A 83 15.44 -2.89 -6.16
CA ILE A 83 14.06 -3.02 -5.64
C ILE A 83 13.07 -2.26 -6.54
N LEU A 84 13.44 -1.05 -6.98
CA LEU A 84 12.60 -0.24 -7.87
C LEU A 84 12.49 -0.86 -9.27
N GLU A 85 13.59 -1.38 -9.80
CA GLU A 85 13.60 -2.10 -11.09
C GLU A 85 12.68 -3.32 -11.05
N LEU A 86 12.83 -4.19 -10.05
CA LEU A 86 11.98 -5.37 -9.89
C LEU A 86 10.51 -4.99 -9.70
N LYS A 87 10.23 -3.94 -8.95
CA LYS A 87 8.87 -3.43 -8.79
C LYS A 87 8.31 -2.97 -10.14
N ASN A 88 9.09 -2.24 -10.93
CA ASN A 88 8.69 -1.79 -12.26
C ASN A 88 8.47 -2.98 -13.22
N GLU A 89 9.33 -4.00 -13.18
CA GLU A 89 9.16 -5.23 -13.96
C GLU A 89 7.85 -5.95 -13.61
N MET A 90 7.52 -6.10 -12.32
CA MET A 90 6.25 -6.69 -11.88
C MET A 90 5.04 -5.87 -12.34
N VAL A 91 5.09 -4.55 -12.19
CA VAL A 91 4.03 -3.63 -12.65
C VAL A 91 3.81 -3.78 -14.15
N ASN A 92 4.88 -3.87 -14.94
CA ASN A 92 4.77 -4.03 -16.40
C ASN A 92 4.20 -5.39 -16.81
N LEU A 93 4.41 -6.44 -16.00
CA LEU A 93 3.88 -7.78 -16.26
C LEU A 93 2.38 -7.91 -15.95
N GLU A 94 1.91 -7.31 -14.87
CA GLU A 94 0.49 -7.41 -14.45
C GLU A 94 -0.34 -6.17 -14.81
N LEU A 95 0.29 -5.09 -15.27
CA LEU A 95 -0.32 -3.78 -15.54
C LEU A 95 -1.04 -3.19 -14.32
N THR A 96 -0.56 -3.50 -13.11
CA THR A 96 -1.11 -2.99 -11.85
C THR A 96 -0.01 -2.57 -10.89
N GLU A 97 -0.28 -1.56 -10.06
CA GLU A 97 0.68 -1.11 -9.04
C GLU A 97 0.60 -1.97 -7.76
N PHE A 98 -0.58 -2.51 -7.49
CA PHE A 98 -0.93 -3.24 -6.27
C PHE A 98 -0.82 -4.75 -6.49
N HIS A 99 0.10 -5.38 -5.76
CA HIS A 99 0.40 -6.80 -5.89
C HIS A 99 0.18 -7.50 -4.55
N TYR A 100 -0.41 -8.70 -4.60
CA TYR A 100 -0.62 -9.54 -3.42
C TYR A 100 0.52 -10.55 -3.31
N PHE A 101 1.18 -10.57 -2.15
CA PHE A 101 2.35 -11.42 -1.90
C PHE A 101 2.06 -12.59 -0.96
N ASP A 102 0.79 -12.89 -0.65
CA ASP A 102 0.40 -13.84 0.39
C ASP A 102 1.04 -15.21 0.21
N ASP A 103 1.03 -15.76 -1.00
CA ASP A 103 1.62 -17.07 -1.31
C ASP A 103 3.14 -17.08 -1.08
N VAL A 104 3.83 -16.03 -1.56
CA VAL A 104 5.30 -15.91 -1.43
C VAL A 104 5.70 -15.64 0.02
N LEU A 105 4.91 -14.87 0.76
CA LEU A 105 5.14 -14.62 2.20
C LEU A 105 4.94 -15.89 3.01
N GLN A 106 3.92 -16.69 2.68
CA GLN A 106 3.67 -17.98 3.30
C GLN A 106 4.85 -18.94 3.08
N ASP A 107 5.34 -19.05 1.84
CA ASP A 107 6.48 -19.91 1.50
C ASP A 107 7.76 -19.50 2.25
N LEU A 108 8.00 -18.19 2.37
CA LEU A 108 9.16 -17.64 3.06
C LEU A 108 8.98 -17.55 4.58
N LYS A 109 7.79 -17.90 5.11
CA LYS A 109 7.42 -17.77 6.53
C LYS A 109 7.64 -16.36 7.07
N LEU A 110 7.24 -15.35 6.30
CA LEU A 110 7.39 -13.94 6.63
C LEU A 110 6.07 -13.30 7.02
N ALA A 111 6.15 -12.36 7.94
CA ALA A 111 5.05 -11.49 8.30
C ALA A 111 5.02 -10.25 7.38
N PRO A 112 3.84 -9.69 7.05
CA PRO A 112 3.73 -8.51 6.19
C PRO A 112 4.53 -7.29 6.67
N GLU A 113 4.68 -7.11 7.99
CA GLU A 113 5.44 -5.99 8.58
C GLU A 113 6.95 -6.07 8.23
N GLN A 114 7.43 -7.24 7.81
CA GLN A 114 8.80 -7.43 7.37
C GLN A 114 9.05 -6.89 5.95
N LEU A 115 8.00 -6.56 5.19
CA LEU A 115 8.09 -5.89 3.90
C LEU A 115 8.16 -4.36 3.99
N ASP A 116 7.95 -3.78 5.18
CA ASP A 116 8.04 -2.34 5.34
C ASP A 116 9.45 -1.85 5.00
N ILE A 117 9.55 -0.89 4.07
CA ILE A 117 10.82 -0.33 3.62
C ILE A 117 11.15 0.87 4.52
N PRO A 118 12.17 0.78 5.41
CA PRO A 118 12.54 1.90 6.27
C PRO A 118 13.20 3.02 5.46
N ILE A 119 13.00 4.27 5.87
CA ILE A 119 13.70 5.42 5.30
C ILE A 119 15.15 5.39 5.81
N PRO A 120 16.19 5.26 4.95
CA PRO A 120 17.55 5.14 5.43
C PRO A 120 18.02 6.39 6.17
N LYS A 121 18.63 6.19 7.36
CA LYS A 121 19.03 7.31 8.24
C LYS A 121 20.09 8.23 7.65
N TYR A 122 20.85 7.79 6.65
CA TYR A 122 21.84 8.65 5.98
C TYR A 122 21.20 9.78 5.19
N PHE A 123 19.96 9.63 4.72
CA PHE A 123 19.26 10.72 4.03
C PHE A 123 19.16 11.96 4.93
N LEU A 124 18.95 11.75 6.24
CA LEU A 124 18.91 12.84 7.21
C LEU A 124 20.33 13.33 7.55
N LYS A 125 21.25 12.41 7.84
CA LYS A 125 22.60 12.75 8.31
C LYS A 125 23.43 13.48 7.24
N GLU A 126 23.31 13.08 5.98
CA GLU A 126 24.15 13.65 4.90
C GLU A 126 23.49 14.83 4.19
N LYS A 127 22.16 14.90 4.13
CA LYS A 127 21.47 16.10 3.64
C LYS A 127 21.35 17.19 4.69
N LEU A 128 21.91 17.01 5.89
CA LEU A 128 21.79 17.95 6.99
C LEU A 128 22.28 19.36 6.60
N GLU A 129 23.40 19.44 5.87
CA GLU A 129 23.91 20.73 5.38
C GLU A 129 23.01 21.34 4.28
N ILE A 130 22.43 20.51 3.42
CA ILE A 130 21.44 20.96 2.42
C ILE A 130 20.15 21.45 3.11
N ILE A 131 19.71 20.75 4.15
CA ILE A 131 18.52 21.10 4.95
C ILE A 131 18.78 22.42 5.67
N LYS A 132 19.91 22.59 6.35
CA LYS A 132 20.33 23.87 6.95
C LYS A 132 20.40 24.99 5.90
N GLY A 133 20.92 24.71 4.71
CA GLY A 133 20.94 25.65 3.60
C GLY A 133 19.54 26.10 3.19
N ARG A 134 18.61 25.15 3.04
CA ARG A 134 17.19 25.42 2.73
C ARG A 134 16.49 26.16 3.86
N GLU A 135 16.76 25.81 5.12
CA GLU A 135 16.24 26.51 6.31
C GLU A 135 16.66 27.97 6.32
N LYS A 136 17.92 28.28 5.97
CA LYS A 136 18.38 29.67 5.83
C LYS A 136 17.64 30.43 4.73
N ILE A 137 17.44 29.81 3.57
CA ILE A 137 16.69 30.42 2.45
C ILE A 137 15.23 30.67 2.88
N LEU A 138 14.60 29.70 3.54
CA LEU A 138 13.25 29.82 4.09
C LEU A 138 13.16 30.94 5.12
N ALA A 139 14.12 31.02 6.04
CA ALA A 139 14.18 32.10 7.03
C ALA A 139 14.31 33.47 6.35
N GLN A 140 15.11 33.57 5.29
CA GLN A 140 15.24 34.81 4.52
C GLN A 140 13.93 35.18 3.81
N ILE A 141 13.27 34.23 3.14
CA ILE A 141 11.96 34.47 2.50
C ILE A 141 10.90 34.89 3.53
N LEU A 142 10.88 34.26 4.71
CA LEU A 142 9.96 34.60 5.79
C LEU A 142 10.21 36.01 6.34
N ALA A 143 11.48 36.40 6.48
CA ALA A 143 11.87 37.76 6.84
C ALA A 143 11.44 38.78 5.76
N ASP A 144 11.70 38.48 4.49
CA ASP A 144 11.38 39.34 3.35
C ASP A 144 9.86 39.49 3.13
N SER A 145 9.07 38.44 3.42
CA SER A 145 7.61 38.45 3.33
C SER A 145 6.90 39.01 4.56
N GLY A 146 7.65 39.41 5.61
CA GLY A 146 7.07 39.92 6.86
C GLY A 146 6.28 38.88 7.66
N LEU A 147 6.40 37.60 7.30
CA LEU A 147 5.80 36.45 7.98
C LEU A 147 6.76 35.79 8.97
N ASP A 148 7.76 36.53 9.44
CA ASP A 148 8.71 36.04 10.44
C ASP A 148 8.02 35.87 11.80
N MET A 149 7.44 34.69 11.98
CA MET A 149 6.79 34.25 13.22
C MET A 149 7.78 34.06 14.37
N SER A 150 9.10 34.22 14.14
CA SER A 150 10.12 34.10 15.19
C SER A 150 10.02 35.20 16.25
N GLN A 151 9.36 36.33 15.93
CA GLN A 151 9.06 37.40 16.89
C GLN A 151 7.73 37.23 17.62
N MET A 152 6.88 36.29 17.20
CA MET A 152 5.66 35.96 17.91
C MET A 152 6.01 35.09 19.12
N LYS A 153 6.63 35.71 20.13
CA LYS A 153 6.66 35.18 21.49
C LYS A 153 5.23 35.23 22.00
N TYR A 154 4.43 34.23 21.63
CA TYR A 154 3.28 33.88 22.44
C TYR A 154 3.83 33.77 23.86
N PRO A 155 3.29 34.52 24.84
CA PRO A 155 3.65 34.28 26.22
C PRO A 155 3.33 32.81 26.47
N LEU A 156 4.38 31.99 26.51
CA LEU A 156 4.31 30.61 26.97
C LEU A 156 3.86 30.74 28.41
N LYS A 157 2.55 30.73 28.63
CA LYS A 157 1.99 30.53 29.96
C LYS A 157 2.53 29.18 30.40
N SER A 158 3.53 29.22 31.27
CA SER A 158 4.10 28.02 31.86
C SER A 158 2.96 27.27 32.50
N ILE A 159 2.67 26.08 31.99
CA ILE A 159 1.62 25.23 32.53
C ILE A 159 2.11 24.80 33.92
N PRO A 160 1.35 25.05 35.00
CA PRO A 160 1.73 24.60 36.32
C PRO A 160 1.88 23.07 36.34
N LEU A 161 2.79 22.57 37.17
CA LEU A 161 3.19 21.16 37.20
C LEU A 161 1.99 20.22 37.32
N GLU A 162 1.03 20.54 38.19
CA GLU A 162 -0.20 19.77 38.39
C GLU A 162 -1.08 19.70 37.14
N GLU A 163 -1.16 20.79 36.38
CA GLU A 163 -1.94 20.84 35.14
C GLU A 163 -1.25 20.05 34.03
N ALA A 164 0.08 20.13 33.94
CA ALA A 164 0.86 19.31 33.02
C ALA A 164 0.70 17.81 33.31
N ILE A 165 0.77 17.42 34.60
CA ILE A 165 0.54 16.03 35.02
C ILE A 165 -0.88 15.57 34.65
N LYS A 166 -1.90 16.39 34.92
CA LYS A 166 -3.29 16.08 34.55
C LYS A 166 -3.45 15.90 33.04
N LEU A 167 -2.89 16.78 32.23
CA LEU A 167 -2.93 16.69 30.77
C LEU A 167 -2.28 15.39 30.27
N ILE A 168 -1.10 15.04 30.80
CA ILE A 168 -0.40 13.80 30.46
C ILE A 168 -1.26 12.58 30.84
N GLN A 169 -1.85 12.57 32.04
CA GLN A 169 -2.69 11.47 32.50
C GLN A 169 -3.98 11.33 31.69
N ILE A 170 -4.64 12.44 31.32
CA ILE A 170 -5.84 12.43 30.47
C ILE A 170 -5.47 11.90 29.08
N ALA A 171 -4.37 12.39 28.50
CA ALA A 171 -3.89 11.96 27.19
C ALA A 171 -3.54 10.47 27.18
N GLU A 172 -2.82 9.99 28.20
CA GLU A 172 -2.45 8.58 28.33
C GLU A 172 -3.68 7.70 28.58
N ARG A 173 -4.63 8.12 29.43
CA ARG A 173 -5.90 7.42 29.64
C ARG A 173 -6.70 7.34 28.33
N ALA A 174 -6.76 8.42 27.57
CA ALA A 174 -7.44 8.44 26.28
C ALA A 174 -6.74 7.53 25.25
N ARG A 175 -5.40 7.54 25.22
CA ARG A 175 -4.60 6.65 24.37
C ARG A 175 -4.85 5.18 24.69
N GLN A 176 -4.81 4.82 25.98
CA GLN A 176 -5.11 3.48 26.50
C GLN A 176 -6.56 3.07 26.17
N GLY A 177 -7.52 3.99 26.35
CA GLY A 177 -8.92 3.76 25.99
C GLY A 177 -9.11 3.46 24.51
N ARG A 178 -8.46 4.23 23.62
CA ARG A 178 -8.47 3.97 22.17
C ARG A 178 -7.86 2.60 21.82
N LEU A 179 -6.69 2.28 22.39
CA LEU A 179 -6.03 0.99 22.20
C LEU A 179 -6.93 -0.19 22.64
N ARG A 180 -7.53 -0.08 23.83
CA ARG A 180 -8.49 -1.08 24.33
C ARG A 180 -9.71 -1.20 23.43
N ALA A 181 -10.29 -0.10 22.97
CA ALA A 181 -11.43 -0.11 22.07
C ALA A 181 -11.12 -0.79 20.73
N ILE A 182 -9.94 -0.51 20.16
CA ILE A 182 -9.46 -1.18 18.93
C ILE A 182 -9.29 -2.69 19.17
N PHE A 183 -8.63 -3.07 20.27
CA PHE A 183 -8.41 -4.48 20.62
C PHE A 183 -9.74 -5.23 20.84
N MET A 184 -10.67 -4.64 21.60
CA MET A 184 -12.01 -5.21 21.82
C MET A 184 -12.81 -5.32 20.52
N LYS A 185 -12.72 -4.34 19.63
CA LYS A 185 -13.33 -4.41 18.30
C LYS A 185 -12.78 -5.58 17.48
N GLN A 186 -11.47 -5.82 17.53
CA GLN A 186 -10.86 -6.96 16.84
C GLN A 186 -11.35 -8.30 17.40
N ILE A 187 -11.44 -8.45 18.73
CA ILE A 187 -12.00 -9.64 19.37
C ILE A 187 -13.45 -9.85 18.93
N PHE A 188 -14.28 -8.80 19.02
CA PHE A 188 -15.67 -8.85 18.62
C PHE A 188 -15.84 -9.28 17.16
N LEU A 189 -15.07 -8.70 16.23
CA LEU A 189 -15.12 -9.08 14.81
C LEU A 189 -14.67 -10.52 14.58
N ARG A 190 -13.66 -11.01 15.31
CA ARG A 190 -13.24 -12.42 15.24
C ARG A 190 -14.34 -13.35 15.73
N GLU A 191 -14.95 -13.08 16.88
CA GLU A 191 -16.08 -13.87 17.39
C GLU A 191 -17.28 -13.82 16.47
N TYR A 192 -17.60 -12.64 15.91
CA TYR A 192 -18.70 -12.48 14.96
C TYR A 192 -18.47 -13.33 13.70
N ARG A 193 -17.27 -13.29 13.12
CA ARG A 193 -16.91 -14.16 11.98
C ARG A 193 -16.98 -15.64 12.35
N ALA A 194 -16.51 -16.04 13.53
CA ALA A 194 -16.59 -17.42 13.99
C ALA A 194 -18.04 -17.89 14.18
N LYS A 195 -18.92 -17.04 14.72
CA LYS A 195 -20.37 -17.32 14.83
C LYS A 195 -21.02 -17.43 13.45
N GLN A 196 -20.72 -16.50 12.54
CA GLN A 196 -21.21 -16.54 11.17
C GLN A 196 -20.75 -17.80 10.44
N ALA A 197 -19.49 -18.20 10.59
CA ALA A 197 -18.96 -19.43 10.01
C ALA A 197 -19.63 -20.70 10.58
N ARG A 198 -19.98 -20.73 11.87
CA ARG A 198 -20.77 -21.83 12.45
C ARG A 198 -22.19 -21.88 11.88
N LEU A 199 -22.87 -20.73 11.77
CA LEU A 199 -24.21 -20.64 11.20
C LEU A 199 -24.25 -21.00 9.71
N LEU A 200 -23.24 -20.58 8.93
CA LEU A 200 -23.09 -20.96 7.52
C LEU A 200 -22.63 -22.41 7.35
N GLY A 201 -21.85 -22.94 8.29
CA GLY A 201 -21.46 -24.35 8.32
C GLY A 201 -22.62 -25.30 8.64
N GLU A 202 -23.61 -24.84 9.43
CA GLU A 202 -24.85 -25.58 9.72
C GLU A 202 -25.89 -25.48 8.59
N LYS A 203 -25.86 -24.42 7.78
CA LYS A 203 -26.73 -24.25 6.62
C LYS A 203 -25.92 -24.38 5.34
N GLY A 204 -25.81 -25.60 4.81
CA GLY A 204 -25.28 -25.82 3.46
C GLY A 204 -25.91 -24.84 2.46
N ALA A 205 -25.13 -24.39 1.47
CA ALA A 205 -25.54 -23.36 0.52
C ALA A 205 -26.86 -23.74 -0.17
N ASP A 206 -27.96 -23.07 0.21
CA ASP A 206 -29.26 -23.26 -0.41
C ASP A 206 -29.22 -22.69 -1.85
N VAL A 207 -29.08 -23.60 -2.80
CA VAL A 207 -29.04 -23.30 -4.24
C VAL A 207 -30.28 -22.51 -4.68
N GLY A 208 -31.43 -22.75 -4.04
CA GLY A 208 -32.67 -22.03 -4.29
C GLY A 208 -32.59 -20.56 -3.89
N ALA A 209 -32.12 -20.28 -2.67
CA ALA A 209 -31.91 -18.92 -2.19
C ALA A 209 -30.86 -18.15 -3.04
N ALA A 210 -29.80 -18.82 -3.48
CA ALA A 210 -28.80 -18.24 -4.38
C ALA A 210 -29.40 -17.89 -5.75
N ALA A 211 -30.16 -18.82 -6.34
CA ALA A 211 -30.85 -18.58 -7.61
C ALA A 211 -31.84 -17.41 -7.52
N LEU A 212 -32.60 -17.30 -6.42
CA LEU A 212 -33.53 -16.18 -6.19
C LEU A 212 -32.81 -14.83 -6.10
N HIS A 213 -31.63 -14.76 -5.47
CA HIS A 213 -30.84 -13.53 -5.43
C HIS A 213 -30.34 -13.12 -6.82
N ILE A 214 -29.80 -14.07 -7.59
CA ILE A 214 -29.32 -13.83 -8.95
C ILE A 214 -30.48 -13.35 -9.84
N GLN A 215 -31.63 -14.04 -9.76
CA GLN A 215 -32.82 -13.66 -10.52
C GLN A 215 -33.34 -12.28 -10.13
N LYS A 216 -33.35 -11.93 -8.84
CA LYS A 216 -33.77 -10.61 -8.35
C LYS A 216 -32.89 -9.49 -8.93
N VAL A 217 -31.56 -9.67 -8.88
CA VAL A 217 -30.61 -8.69 -9.44
C VAL A 217 -30.80 -8.55 -10.95
N TRP A 218 -30.94 -9.67 -11.67
CA TRP A 218 -31.16 -9.66 -13.12
C TRP A 218 -32.46 -8.96 -13.51
N ARG A 219 -33.58 -9.28 -12.84
CA ARG A 219 -34.88 -8.62 -13.07
C ARG A 219 -34.79 -7.12 -12.82
N GLY A 220 -34.10 -6.70 -11.76
CA GLY A 220 -33.85 -5.29 -11.47
C GLY A 220 -33.06 -4.59 -12.58
N PHE A 221 -31.97 -5.20 -13.04
CA PHE A 221 -31.18 -4.66 -14.15
C PHE A 221 -31.99 -4.53 -15.44
N CYS A 222 -32.76 -5.56 -15.82
CA CYS A 222 -33.63 -5.51 -16.99
C CYS A 222 -34.67 -4.39 -16.89
N GLN A 223 -35.30 -4.22 -15.72
CA GLN A 223 -36.27 -3.16 -15.49
C GLN A 223 -35.63 -1.78 -15.60
N SER A 224 -34.47 -1.55 -14.97
CA SER A 224 -33.75 -0.28 -15.07
C SER A 224 -33.36 0.05 -16.52
N LYS A 225 -32.93 -0.94 -17.31
CA LYS A 225 -32.63 -0.75 -18.73
C LYS A 225 -33.87 -0.44 -19.57
N LYS A 226 -35.01 -1.03 -19.22
CA LYS A 226 -36.28 -0.75 -19.89
C LYS A 226 -36.74 0.69 -19.58
N THR A 227 -36.74 1.08 -18.31
CA THR A 227 -37.12 2.42 -17.86
C THR A 227 -36.20 3.50 -18.42
N GLU A 228 -34.89 3.26 -18.53
CA GLU A 228 -33.99 4.22 -19.18
C GLU A 228 -34.32 4.40 -20.67
N ARG A 229 -34.73 3.34 -21.37
CA ARG A 229 -35.14 3.44 -22.78
C ARG A 229 -36.45 4.19 -22.94
N GLU A 230 -37.46 3.86 -22.13
CA GLU A 230 -38.76 4.55 -22.12
C GLU A 230 -38.56 6.05 -21.80
N ARG A 231 -37.71 6.37 -20.83
CA ARG A 231 -37.34 7.76 -20.51
C ARG A 231 -36.69 8.47 -21.70
N GLN A 232 -35.79 7.81 -22.43
CA GLN A 232 -35.16 8.38 -23.62
C GLN A 232 -36.18 8.61 -24.75
N GLU A 233 -37.07 7.65 -24.99
CA GLU A 233 -38.16 7.77 -25.97
C GLU A 233 -39.12 8.91 -25.61
N GLU A 234 -39.50 9.05 -24.35
CA GLU A 234 -40.31 10.17 -23.85
C GLU A 234 -39.60 11.51 -23.98
N MET A 235 -38.30 11.59 -23.67
CA MET A 235 -37.51 12.83 -23.80
C MET A 235 -37.36 13.27 -25.27
N ILE A 236 -37.30 12.31 -26.21
CA ILE A 236 -37.34 12.58 -27.65
C ILE A 236 -38.74 13.04 -28.06
N PHE A 237 -39.80 12.35 -27.60
CA PHE A 237 -41.20 12.71 -27.89
C PHE A 237 -41.56 14.12 -27.40
N LEU A 238 -41.11 14.49 -26.20
CA LEU A 238 -41.31 15.83 -25.61
C LEU A 238 -40.38 16.90 -26.20
N GLY A 239 -39.49 16.54 -27.14
CA GLY A 239 -38.58 17.48 -27.81
C GLY A 239 -37.45 18.03 -26.93
N MET A 240 -37.20 17.41 -25.77
CA MET A 240 -36.15 17.85 -24.84
C MET A 240 -34.75 17.37 -25.27
N VAL A 241 -34.66 16.35 -26.14
CA VAL A 241 -33.40 15.82 -26.70
C VAL A 241 -33.58 15.53 -28.19
N SER A 242 -32.71 16.07 -29.04
CA SER A 242 -32.72 15.84 -30.49
C SER A 242 -32.02 14.53 -30.87
N VAL A 243 -32.62 13.74 -31.75
CA VAL A 243 -32.04 12.50 -32.28
C VAL A 243 -30.84 12.87 -33.18
N LEU A 244 -29.62 12.72 -32.68
CA LEU A 244 -28.42 12.85 -33.53
C LEU A 244 -28.43 11.70 -34.54
N ALA A 245 -28.71 12.05 -35.79
CA ALA A 245 -28.78 11.16 -36.92
C ALA A 245 -27.40 10.61 -37.27
N HIS A 246 -26.87 9.65 -36.51
CA HIS A 246 -25.81 8.74 -36.95
C HIS A 246 -26.16 7.31 -36.52
N GLY A 247 -26.76 6.55 -37.44
CA GLY A 247 -26.43 5.13 -37.61
C GLY A 247 -27.22 4.06 -36.85
N MET A 248 -28.44 4.31 -36.34
CA MET A 248 -29.31 3.22 -35.86
C MET A 248 -30.59 3.12 -36.69
N CYS A 249 -30.67 2.06 -37.50
CA CYS A 249 -31.89 1.59 -38.14
C CYS A 249 -32.96 1.35 -37.07
N ILE A 250 -33.94 2.25 -36.99
CA ILE A 250 -35.15 2.04 -36.21
C ILE A 250 -36.07 1.14 -37.03
N CYS A 251 -35.97 -0.18 -36.80
CA CYS A 251 -37.00 -1.11 -37.23
C CYS A 251 -38.27 -0.85 -36.41
N PHE A 252 -39.16 0.00 -36.92
CA PHE A 252 -40.54 0.09 -36.46
C PHE A 252 -41.24 -1.24 -36.75
N SER A 253 -41.17 -2.19 -35.81
CA SER A 253 -42.04 -3.37 -35.84
C SER A 253 -43.46 -2.91 -35.54
N SER A 254 -44.23 -2.69 -36.60
CA SER A 254 -45.67 -2.50 -36.53
C SER A 254 -46.31 -3.78 -35.99
N ARG A 255 -46.56 -3.85 -34.68
CA ARG A 255 -47.58 -4.74 -34.12
C ARG A 255 -48.94 -4.20 -34.55
N ARG A 256 -49.43 -4.65 -35.70
CA ARG A 256 -50.87 -4.60 -35.98
C ARG A 256 -51.48 -5.87 -35.40
N LEU A 257 -52.24 -5.65 -34.33
CA LEU A 257 -53.17 -6.60 -33.72
C LEU A 257 -54.18 -7.07 -34.78
N THR A 258 -54.34 -8.37 -34.93
CA THR A 258 -55.60 -9.03 -35.33
C THR A 258 -56.20 -9.65 -34.06
N PRO A 259 -57.52 -9.87 -33.98
CA PRO A 259 -58.35 -10.57 -34.97
C PRO A 259 -58.97 -9.66 -36.04
#